data_AF-I2CQL2-F1
#
_entry.id   AF-I2CQL2-F1
#
_cell.length_a   1.000
_cell.length_b   1.000
_cell.length_c   1.000
_cell.angle_alpha   90.00
_cell.angle_beta   90.00
_cell.angle_gamma   90.00
#
_symmetry.space_group_name_H-M   'P 1'
#
loop_
_entity.id
_entity.type
_entity.pdbx_description
1 polymer ?
#
loop_
_entity_poly.entity_id
_entity_poly.type
_entity_poly.pdbx_seq_one_letter_code
_entity_poly.pdbx_strand_id
1 'polypeptide(L)' 'PGMEEWRPIGQMTNFSSVLEAESAAWYYLDKNGQQQGPTDVKNVADLLHDGEVDGLSLVWHQDLAGGWRPLS' A
#
# COMPACT_ATOMS: atom_id res chain seq x y z
N PRO A 1 -26.33 13.93 -23.08
CA PRO A 1 -25.03 13.32 -23.46
C PRO A 1 -24.07 13.30 -22.26
N GLY A 2 -23.53 12.11 -21.96
CA GLY A 2 -22.28 11.95 -21.20
C GLY A 2 -22.35 12.11 -19.68
N MET A 3 -22.99 11.18 -18.98
CA MET A 3 -22.40 10.72 -17.71
C MET A 3 -22.12 9.25 -17.92
N GLU A 4 -20.85 8.92 -18.15
CA GLU A 4 -20.40 7.55 -18.34
C GLU A 4 -20.93 6.67 -17.20
N GLU A 5 -21.69 5.66 -17.62
CA GLU A 5 -22.37 4.61 -16.86
C GLU A 5 -21.80 4.36 -15.45
N TRP A 6 -22.52 4.83 -14.43
CA TRP A 6 -22.26 4.48 -13.04
C TRP A 6 -22.30 2.96 -12.85
N ARG A 7 -21.16 2.35 -12.50
CA ARG A 7 -21.08 0.92 -12.21
C ARG A 7 -21.24 0.66 -10.70
N PRO A 8 -22.00 -0.37 -10.29
CA PRO A 8 -22.06 -0.80 -8.90
C PRO A 8 -20.67 -1.16 -8.35
N ILE A 9 -20.38 -0.77 -7.10
CA ILE A 9 -19.07 -0.92 -6.46
C ILE A 9 -18.61 -2.41 -6.42
N GLY A 10 -19.56 -3.35 -6.34
CA GLY A 10 -19.28 -4.79 -6.37
C GLY A 10 -18.79 -5.34 -7.72
N GLN A 11 -18.82 -4.54 -8.79
CA GLN A 11 -18.34 -4.92 -10.12
C GLN A 11 -17.00 -4.26 -10.48
N MET A 12 -16.44 -3.44 -9.59
CA MET A 12 -15.11 -2.86 -9.74
C MET A 12 -14.09 -3.71 -8.96
N THR A 13 -13.36 -4.57 -9.66
CA THR A 13 -12.26 -5.37 -9.09
C THR A 13 -11.17 -4.51 -8.43
N ASN A 14 -11.03 -3.24 -8.84
CA ASN A 14 -10.03 -2.33 -8.30
C ASN A 14 -10.35 -1.87 -6.86
N PHE A 15 -11.63 -1.75 -6.48
CA PHE A 15 -12.02 -1.26 -5.16
C PHE A 15 -11.82 -2.30 -4.06
N SER A 16 -12.06 -3.58 -4.36
CA SER A 16 -11.79 -4.67 -3.41
C SER A 16 -10.31 -4.71 -3.04
N SER A 17 -9.42 -4.59 -4.03
CA SER A 17 -7.98 -4.60 -3.78
C SER A 17 -7.49 -3.41 -2.94
N VAL A 18 -8.13 -2.24 -3.05
CA VAL A 18 -7.82 -1.08 -2.20
C VAL A 18 -8.23 -1.35 -0.75
N LEU A 19 -9.45 -1.84 -0.52
CA LEU A 19 -9.95 -2.16 0.82
C LEU A 19 -9.15 -3.29 1.50
N GLU A 20 -8.72 -4.28 0.72
CA GLU A 20 -7.85 -5.36 1.20
C GLU A 20 -6.45 -4.83 1.55
N ALA A 21 -5.87 -3.98 0.70
CA ALA A 21 -4.59 -3.32 0.99
C ALA A 21 -4.66 -2.42 2.23
N GLU A 22 -5.78 -1.73 2.48
CA GLU A 22 -5.97 -0.92 3.69
C GLU A 22 -6.04 -1.76 4.97
N SER A 23 -6.44 -3.03 4.87
CA SER A 23 -6.56 -3.94 6.01
C SER A 23 -5.40 -4.94 6.13
N ALA A 24 -4.49 -4.96 5.15
CA ALA A 24 -3.38 -5.89 5.08
C ALA A 24 -2.29 -5.54 6.11
N ALA A 25 -1.54 -6.55 6.55
CA ALA A 25 -0.34 -6.36 7.34
C ALA A 25 0.82 -5.94 6.43
N TRP A 26 1.23 -4.67 6.56
CA TRP A 26 2.37 -4.08 5.85
C TRP A 26 3.63 -4.11 6.68
N TYR A 27 4.76 -4.21 6.00
CA TYR A 27 6.10 -4.13 6.54
C TYR A 27 6.93 -3.19 5.67
N TYR A 28 7.91 -2.53 6.26
CA TYR A 28 8.84 -1.63 5.56
C TYR A 28 10.26 -1.80 6.09
N LEU A 29 11.26 -1.38 5.31
CA LEU A 29 12.63 -1.21 5.80
C LEU A 29 12.86 0.24 6.21
N ASP A 30 13.28 0.48 7.45
CA ASP A 30 13.69 1.82 7.88
C ASP A 30 15.06 2.21 7.30
N LYS A 31 15.50 3.45 7.56
CA LYS A 31 16.79 4.00 7.12
C LYS A 31 18.03 3.15 7.48
N ASN A 32 17.94 2.28 8.48
CA ASN A 32 19.01 1.34 8.86
C ASN A 32 18.87 -0.04 8.19
N GLY A 33 17.89 -0.20 7.28
CA GLY A 33 17.57 -1.45 6.62
C GLY A 33 16.95 -2.50 7.53
N GLN A 34 16.41 -2.12 8.70
CA GLN A 34 15.72 -3.08 9.57
C GLN A 34 14.24 -3.16 9.19
N GLN A 35 13.70 -4.38 9.23
CA GLN A 35 12.29 -4.61 9.00
C GLN A 35 11.46 -4.11 10.19
N GLN A 36 10.45 -3.30 9.87
CA GLN A 36 9.46 -2.78 10.80
C GLN A 36 8.06 -3.28 10.40
N GLY A 37 7.14 -3.32 11.37
CA GLY A 37 5.77 -3.79 11.20
C GLY A 37 5.42 -5.02 12.06
N PRO A 38 4.21 -5.59 11.93
CA PRO A 38 3.17 -5.21 10.97
C PRO A 38 2.55 -3.83 11.28
N THR A 39 2.21 -3.11 10.21
CA THR A 39 1.49 -1.83 10.24
C THR A 39 0.45 -1.80 9.13
N ASP A 40 -0.33 -0.73 9.01
CA ASP A 40 -1.27 -0.53 7.90
C ASP A 40 -0.72 0.47 6.87
N VAL A 41 -1.34 0.50 5.69
CA VAL A 41 -0.89 1.34 4.57
C VAL A 41 -0.92 2.84 4.88
N LYS A 42 -1.79 3.30 5.79
CA LYS A 42 -1.87 4.72 6.16
C LYS A 42 -0.65 5.13 6.94
N ASN A 43 -0.24 4.30 7.90
CA ASN A 43 0.98 4.54 8.65
C ASN A 43 2.24 4.50 7.75
N VAL A 44 2.29 3.63 6.74
CA VAL A 44 3.37 3.66 5.74
C VAL A 44 3.38 4.97 4.94
N ALA A 45 2.20 5.49 4.57
CA ALA A 45 2.08 6.77 3.89
C ALA A 45 2.47 7.95 4.80
N ASP A 46 2.12 7.92 6.08
CA ASP A 46 2.54 8.92 7.07
C ASP A 46 4.06 8.90 7.25
N LEU A 47 4.68 7.72 7.34
CA LEU A 47 6.15 7.58 7.40
C LEU A 47 6.85 8.18 6.16
N LEU A 48 6.24 8.03 4.98
CA LEU A 48 6.76 8.64 3.75
C LEU A 48 6.60 10.17 3.78
N HIS A 49 5.48 10.66 4.29
CA HIS A 49 5.22 12.08 4.46
C HIS A 49 6.20 12.74 5.45
N ASP A 50 6.45 12.07 6.57
CA ASP A 50 7.37 12.51 7.64
C ASP A 50 8.86 12.31 7.26
N GLY A 51 9.15 11.57 6.18
CA GLY A 51 10.51 11.31 5.70
C GLY A 51 11.28 10.26 6.50
N GLU A 52 10.58 9.44 7.30
CA GLU A 52 11.18 8.27 7.96
C GLU A 52 11.42 7.12 6.96
N VAL A 53 10.65 7.11 5.86
CA VAL A 53 10.92 6.31 4.65
C VAL A 53 10.87 7.21 3.42
N ASP A 54 11.45 6.75 2.32
CA ASP A 54 11.49 7.44 1.02
C ASP A 54 10.98 6.54 -0.12
N GLY A 55 10.89 7.08 -1.34
CA GLY A 55 10.41 6.31 -2.51
C GLY A 55 11.20 5.04 -2.82
N LEU A 56 12.48 4.96 -2.41
CA LEU A 56 13.33 3.79 -2.58
C LEU A 56 13.22 2.80 -1.41
N SER A 57 12.60 3.19 -0.30
CA SER A 57 12.39 2.32 0.84
C SER A 57 11.52 1.14 0.44
N LEU A 58 11.94 -0.06 0.84
CA LEU A 58 11.26 -1.29 0.47
C LEU A 58 10.08 -1.55 1.39
N VAL A 59 8.95 -1.94 0.80
CA VAL A 59 7.73 -2.36 1.47
C VAL A 59 7.32 -3.77 1.06
N TRP A 60 6.62 -4.46 1.95
CA TRP A 60 6.10 -5.79 1.72
C TRP A 60 4.75 -5.97 2.41
N HIS A 61 3.85 -6.70 1.76
CA HIS A 61 2.64 -7.26 2.36
C HIS A 61 2.34 -8.60 1.70
N GLN A 62 1.46 -9.39 2.30
CA GLN A 62 1.21 -10.77 1.88
C GLN A 62 0.77 -10.92 0.42
N ASP A 63 0.05 -9.95 -0.13
CA ASP A 63 -0.49 -10.02 -1.50
C ASP A 63 0.46 -9.42 -2.56
N LEU A 64 1.63 -8.88 -2.16
CA LEU A 64 2.68 -8.49 -3.09
C LEU A 64 3.34 -9.73 -3.69
N ALA A 65 2.89 -10.10 -4.89
CA ALA A 65 3.55 -11.12 -5.69
C ALA A 65 5.02 -10.73 -5.94
N GLY A 66 5.98 -11.51 -5.43
CA GLY A 66 7.40 -11.32 -5.70
C GLY A 66 8.23 -10.65 -4.59
N GLY A 67 7.67 -10.44 -3.39
CA GLY A 67 8.44 -9.99 -2.23
C GLY A 67 8.55 -8.47 -2.10
N TRP A 68 9.59 -8.01 -1.43
CA TRP A 68 9.84 -6.59 -1.13
C TRP A 68 9.90 -5.73 -2.39
N ARG A 69 9.24 -4.57 -2.40
CA ARG A 69 9.23 -3.63 -3.52
C ARG A 69 9.43 -2.18 -3.07
N PRO A 70 10.02 -1.30 -3.89
CA PRO A 70 10.07 0.14 -3.60
C PRO A 70 8.68 0.76 -3.49
N LEU A 71 8.58 1.86 -2.72
CA LEU A 71 7.37 2.65 -2.57
C LEU A 71 6.97 3.45 -3.83
N SER A 72 7.91 3.78 -4.73
CA SER A 72 7.65 4.51 -5.99
C SER A 72 8.52 4.07 -7.16
#